data_AF-A0A0F8YTI5-F1
#
_entry.id   AF-A0A0F8YTI5-F1
#
_cell.length_a   1.000
_cell.length_b   1.000
_cell.length_c   1.000
_cell.angle_alpha   90.00
_cell.angle_beta   90.00
_cell.angle_gamma   90.00
#
_symmetry.space_group_name_H-M   'P 1'
#
loop_
_entity.id
_entity.type
_entity.pdbx_description
1 polymer ?
#
loop_
_entity_poly.entity_id
_entity_poly.type
_entity_poly.pdbx_seq_one_letter_code
_entity_poly.pdbx_strand_id
1 'polypeptide(L)'
;EEEVKSASRRLKSKYTRSGHPKGYTNYSFIPDKIMAPYSMTDSFLCFIIHCMIHPRMQDTYEEVYTREQQVLRLALKMENQSLQYDCRTSLIEERKLNKRSSILEHKLYKIAGGEFNIKSPAQVLSTLLKLKIPPSLITLDGSLSTDKNLLEPIIDNKLWKSKNGLLFIKTLLDIKAIYKLVNSYLGPLRKRAMYNNGKIYCNINAADTRTGRMAVTDPGLQTIPRLVSRRKRKNPIRSCFICRPGYWNYHFDYAQIEMIFYAVLIGEQRIVDAYNEGRDIYTEIAQFTCSEEDLKYIRETLGDPRQQLKHLSLAVLYGAGVPGTAKILQMPKDRAVSLLAGYLDACPLVTEYRNQCKHELYTKGYVEDFFGRRYHIEPGQAYKAPNAVVQGSCAQILKIALIQINEYIEASSD
;
A
#
# COMPACT_ATOMS: atom_id res chain seq x y z
N GLU A 1 -28.33 10.90 17.85
CA GLU A 1 -27.01 11.21 17.25
C GLU A 1 -26.73 12.72 17.13
N GLU A 2 -27.63 13.52 16.55
CA GLU A 2 -27.39 14.96 16.34
C GLU A 2 -27.14 15.76 17.63
N GLU A 3 -27.85 15.44 18.72
CA GLU A 3 -27.63 16.08 20.01
C GLU A 3 -26.23 15.84 20.58
N VAL A 4 -25.72 14.60 20.47
CA VAL A 4 -24.34 14.26 20.86
C VAL A 4 -23.35 15.00 19.98
N LYS A 5 -23.57 15.05 18.66
CA LYS A 5 -22.72 15.83 17.74
C LYS A 5 -22.72 17.32 18.09
N SER A 6 -23.88 17.88 18.43
CA SER A 6 -24.05 19.28 18.85
C SER A 6 -23.33 19.57 20.17
N ALA A 7 -23.55 18.74 21.19
CA ALA A 7 -22.87 18.84 22.48
C ALA A 7 -21.34 18.72 22.34
N SER A 8 -20.88 17.74 21.56
CA SER A 8 -19.47 17.54 21.21
C SER A 8 -18.87 18.76 20.51
N ARG A 9 -19.56 19.36 19.53
CA ARG A 9 -19.11 20.60 18.86
C ARG A 9 -19.01 21.78 19.83
N ARG A 10 -19.99 21.95 20.73
CA ARG A 10 -19.98 23.02 21.75
C ARG A 10 -18.79 22.85 22.70
N LEU A 11 -18.53 21.62 23.16
CA LEU A 11 -17.37 21.29 23.99
C LEU A 11 -16.05 21.57 23.26
N LYS A 12 -15.90 21.13 21.99
CA LYS A 12 -14.72 21.45 21.15
C LYS A 12 -14.47 22.95 21.08
N SER A 13 -15.53 23.73 20.85
CA SER A 13 -15.44 25.19 20.77
C SER A 13 -14.96 25.80 22.10
N LYS A 14 -15.52 25.35 23.23
CA LYS A 14 -15.13 25.83 24.57
C LYS A 14 -13.68 25.48 24.91
N TYR A 15 -13.25 24.25 24.65
CA TYR A 15 -11.86 23.79 24.88
C TYR A 15 -10.84 24.53 24.01
N THR A 16 -11.19 24.76 22.74
CA THR A 16 -10.32 25.52 21.83
C THR A 16 -10.18 26.97 22.30
N ARG A 17 -11.25 27.58 22.82
CA ARG A 17 -11.24 28.94 23.38
C ARG A 17 -10.43 29.04 24.68
N SER A 18 -10.29 27.96 25.45
CA SER A 18 -9.49 27.93 26.68
C SER A 18 -8.02 27.53 26.45
N GLY A 19 -7.53 27.55 25.21
CA GLY A 19 -6.13 27.33 24.87
C GLY A 19 -5.71 25.87 24.66
N HIS A 20 -6.64 24.91 24.72
CA HIS A 20 -6.33 23.51 24.43
C HIS A 20 -6.25 23.22 22.92
N PRO A 21 -5.47 22.20 22.49
CA PRO A 21 -5.35 21.85 21.09
C PRO A 21 -6.71 21.50 20.46
N LYS A 22 -6.93 21.99 19.23
CA LYS A 22 -8.15 21.69 18.45
C LYS A 22 -8.35 20.18 18.32
N GLY A 23 -9.56 19.72 18.65
CA GLY A 23 -9.99 18.34 18.41
C GLY A 23 -10.08 17.45 19.65
N TYR A 24 -9.71 17.92 20.84
CA TYR A 24 -9.91 17.14 22.06
C TYR A 24 -11.40 17.05 22.40
N THR A 25 -11.99 15.88 22.21
CA THR A 25 -13.33 15.55 22.74
C THR A 25 -13.26 14.32 23.58
N ASN A 26 -13.59 14.48 24.84
CA ASN A 26 -13.88 13.39 25.73
C ASN A 26 -15.40 13.33 25.92
N TYR A 27 -15.99 12.17 25.66
CA TYR A 27 -17.41 11.91 25.91
C TYR A 27 -17.78 12.10 27.39
N SER A 28 -16.81 12.02 28.30
CA SER A 28 -16.98 12.28 29.74
C SER A 28 -17.51 13.68 30.09
N PHE A 29 -17.47 14.64 29.16
CA PHE A 29 -17.99 15.99 29.38
C PHE A 29 -19.40 16.20 28.82
N ILE A 30 -19.98 15.19 28.16
CA ILE A 30 -21.34 15.27 27.63
C ILE A 30 -22.32 14.87 28.75
N PRO A 31 -23.37 15.66 29.03
CA PRO A 31 -24.32 15.33 30.08
C PRO A 31 -24.96 13.95 29.90
N ASP A 32 -25.16 13.22 31.00
CA ASP A 32 -25.76 11.88 31.01
C ASP A 32 -27.13 11.84 30.35
N LYS A 33 -27.94 12.90 30.51
CA LYS A 33 -29.24 13.02 29.84
C LYS A 33 -29.17 12.95 28.30
N ILE A 34 -28.02 13.26 27.71
CA ILE A 34 -27.76 13.16 26.26
C ILE A 34 -27.02 11.86 25.94
N MET A 35 -26.05 11.47 26.77
CA MET A 35 -25.26 10.25 26.53
C MET A 35 -26.05 8.96 26.75
N ALA A 36 -26.89 8.89 27.79
CA ALA A 36 -27.62 7.66 28.11
C ALA A 36 -28.56 7.23 26.98
N PRO A 37 -29.44 8.09 26.40
CA PRO A 37 -30.25 7.68 25.25
C PRO A 37 -29.40 7.27 24.04
N TYR A 38 -28.28 7.95 23.80
CA TYR A 38 -27.37 7.63 22.71
C TYR A 38 -26.74 6.23 22.88
N SER A 39 -26.14 5.96 24.05
CA SER A 39 -25.53 4.66 24.36
C SER A 39 -26.54 3.52 24.39
N MET A 40 -27.75 3.77 24.91
CA MET A 40 -28.85 2.79 24.85
C MET A 40 -29.26 2.50 23.40
N THR A 41 -29.39 3.54 22.58
CA THR A 41 -29.76 3.38 21.16
C THR A 41 -28.69 2.61 20.41
N ASP A 42 -27.41 2.95 20.56
CA ASP A 42 -26.31 2.23 19.90
C ASP A 42 -26.27 0.75 20.30
N SER A 43 -26.44 0.46 21.60
CA SER A 43 -26.46 -0.92 22.11
C SER A 43 -27.67 -1.70 21.59
N PHE A 44 -28.86 -1.09 21.60
CA PHE A 44 -30.08 -1.71 21.11
C PHE A 44 -30.01 -1.96 19.59
N LEU A 45 -29.59 -0.98 18.80
CA LEU A 45 -29.43 -1.13 17.36
C LEU A 45 -28.38 -2.20 17.01
N CYS A 46 -27.26 -2.25 17.74
CA CYS A 46 -26.26 -3.30 17.58
C CYS A 46 -26.88 -4.69 17.79
N PHE A 47 -27.68 -4.87 18.85
CA PHE A 47 -28.38 -6.11 19.11
C PHE A 47 -29.39 -6.46 18.01
N ILE A 48 -30.19 -5.49 17.53
CA ILE A 48 -31.14 -5.71 16.43
C ILE A 48 -30.40 -6.13 15.15
N ILE A 49 -29.31 -5.44 14.80
CA ILE A 49 -28.48 -5.79 13.64
C ILE A 49 -27.92 -7.20 13.79
N HIS A 50 -27.43 -7.56 14.98
CA HIS A 50 -26.94 -8.92 15.26
C HIS A 50 -28.04 -9.96 15.04
N CYS A 51 -29.23 -9.78 15.64
CA CYS A 51 -30.35 -10.70 15.48
C CYS A 51 -30.81 -10.85 14.02
N MET A 52 -30.72 -9.78 13.22
CA MET A 52 -31.11 -9.81 11.80
C MET A 52 -30.06 -10.45 10.89
N ILE A 53 -28.76 -10.22 11.16
CA ILE A 53 -27.66 -10.59 10.27
C ILE A 53 -27.01 -11.91 10.68
N HIS A 54 -26.81 -12.14 11.98
CA HIS A 54 -26.08 -13.29 12.50
C HIS A 54 -26.65 -14.64 12.01
N PRO A 55 -27.98 -14.88 12.00
CA PRO A 55 -28.52 -16.13 11.48
C PRO A 55 -28.12 -16.40 10.02
N ARG A 56 -28.05 -15.35 9.19
CA ARG A 56 -27.64 -15.47 7.77
C ARG A 56 -26.14 -15.74 7.61
N MET A 57 -25.34 -15.42 8.63
CA MET A 57 -23.91 -15.70 8.61
C MET A 57 -23.62 -17.17 8.90
N GLN A 58 -24.42 -17.81 9.77
CA GLN A 58 -24.16 -19.19 10.21
C GLN A 58 -24.33 -20.25 9.13
N ASP A 59 -25.15 -19.99 8.11
CA ASP A 59 -25.36 -20.98 7.04
C ASP A 59 -24.23 -20.97 6.00
N THR A 60 -23.83 -19.78 5.56
CA THR A 60 -22.99 -19.62 4.36
C THR A 60 -21.62 -19.02 4.65
N TYR A 61 -21.48 -18.28 5.75
CA TYR A 61 -20.31 -17.45 6.03
C TYR A 61 -19.63 -17.81 7.35
N GLU A 62 -20.03 -18.89 8.02
CA GLU A 62 -19.67 -19.17 9.42
C GLU A 62 -18.16 -19.25 9.62
N GLU A 63 -17.44 -19.97 8.75
CA GLU A 63 -15.99 -20.09 8.84
C GLU A 63 -15.28 -18.74 8.69
N VAL A 64 -15.69 -17.96 7.67
CA VAL A 64 -15.12 -16.63 7.43
C VAL A 64 -15.47 -15.70 8.59
N TYR A 65 -16.71 -15.71 9.06
CA TYR A 65 -17.19 -14.86 10.15
C TYR A 65 -16.44 -15.15 11.46
N THR A 66 -16.34 -16.43 11.83
CA THR A 66 -15.60 -16.89 13.01
C THR A 66 -14.14 -16.46 12.95
N ARG A 67 -13.48 -16.70 11.81
CA ARG A 67 -12.10 -16.27 11.60
C ARG A 67 -11.92 -14.76 11.71
N GLU A 68 -12.81 -13.97 11.11
CA GLU A 68 -12.74 -12.50 11.20
C GLU A 68 -12.96 -12.00 12.64
N GLN A 69 -13.82 -12.66 13.43
CA GLN A 69 -13.96 -12.37 14.86
C GLN A 69 -12.68 -12.67 15.65
N GLN A 70 -12.03 -13.81 15.39
CA GLN A 70 -10.73 -14.15 16.00
C GLN A 70 -9.66 -13.14 15.65
N VAL A 71 -9.56 -12.76 14.37
CA VAL A 71 -8.63 -11.73 13.89
C VAL A 71 -8.91 -10.38 14.54
N LEU A 72 -10.17 -9.99 14.72
CA LEU A 72 -10.52 -8.74 15.39
C LEU A 72 -10.03 -8.72 16.86
N ARG A 73 -10.21 -9.83 17.60
CA ARG A 73 -9.70 -9.95 18.97
C ARG A 73 -8.17 -9.90 19.01
N LEU A 74 -7.51 -10.59 18.08
CA LEU A 74 -6.05 -10.56 17.97
C LEU A 74 -5.53 -9.17 17.61
N ALA A 75 -6.17 -8.47 16.68
CA ALA A 75 -5.85 -7.10 16.31
C ALA A 75 -5.88 -6.21 17.55
N LEU A 76 -6.93 -6.26 18.37
CA LEU A 76 -7.01 -5.49 19.61
C LEU A 76 -5.87 -5.82 20.60
N LYS A 77 -5.47 -7.10 20.72
CA LYS A 77 -4.30 -7.49 21.53
C LYS A 77 -3.02 -6.84 20.99
N MET A 78 -2.80 -6.90 19.68
CA MET A 78 -1.64 -6.29 19.03
C MET A 78 -1.61 -4.77 19.18
N GLU A 79 -2.75 -4.09 19.04
CA GLU A 79 -2.88 -2.64 19.25
C GLU A 79 -2.46 -2.26 20.67
N ASN A 80 -2.91 -3.01 21.68
CA ASN A 80 -2.58 -2.74 23.09
C ASN A 80 -1.10 -2.98 23.44
N GLN A 81 -0.40 -3.85 22.70
CA GLN A 81 1.01 -4.14 22.98
C GLN A 81 1.94 -2.98 22.60
N SER A 82 1.63 -2.21 21.55
CA SER A 82 2.48 -1.13 21.00
C SER A 82 3.86 -1.56 20.48
N LEU A 83 4.47 -0.68 19.69
CA LEU A 83 5.83 -0.79 19.16
C LEU A 83 6.78 0.19 19.87
N GLN A 84 7.99 -0.25 20.21
CA GLN A 84 9.01 0.63 20.79
C GLN A 84 9.68 1.49 19.69
N TYR A 85 9.80 2.78 19.96
CA TYR A 85 10.34 3.76 19.02
C TYR A 85 11.43 4.63 19.67
N ASP A 86 12.61 4.69 19.04
CA ASP A 86 13.74 5.49 19.48
C ASP A 86 13.65 6.94 18.95
N CYS A 87 13.18 7.83 19.83
CA CYS A 87 13.08 9.26 19.55
C CYS A 87 14.43 9.93 19.28
N ARG A 88 15.52 9.45 19.88
CA ARG A 88 16.87 10.03 19.71
C ARG A 88 17.41 9.68 18.34
N THR A 89 17.34 8.41 17.95
CA THR A 89 17.73 7.96 16.61
C THR A 89 16.89 8.65 15.53
N SER A 90 15.58 8.80 15.75
CA SER A 90 14.69 9.55 14.85
C SER A 90 15.14 10.99 14.62
N LEU A 91 15.53 11.71 15.68
CA LEU A 91 16.03 13.08 15.57
C LEU A 91 17.38 13.17 14.83
N ILE A 92 18.27 12.20 15.05
CA ILE A 92 19.56 12.12 14.36
C ILE A 92 19.35 11.90 12.85
N GLU A 93 18.48 10.95 12.47
CA GLU A 93 18.17 10.67 11.07
C GLU A 93 17.47 11.85 10.39
N GLU A 94 16.55 12.53 11.08
CA GLU A 94 15.94 13.76 10.57
C GLU A 94 16.98 14.85 10.28
N ARG A 95 17.93 15.10 11.19
CA ARG A 95 19.00 16.09 10.99
C ARG A 95 19.89 15.73 9.78
N LYS A 96 20.25 14.46 9.63
CA LYS A 96 21.03 13.98 8.46
C LYS A 96 20.27 14.21 7.16
N LEU A 97 18.99 13.87 7.13
CA LEU A 97 18.11 14.03 5.97
C LEU A 97 17.91 15.51 5.61
N ASN A 98 17.69 16.38 6.60
CA ASN A 98 17.55 17.82 6.39
C ASN A 98 18.84 18.45 5.83
N LYS A 99 20.01 18.07 6.38
CA LYS A 99 21.31 18.51 5.84
C LYS A 99 21.48 18.06 4.38
N ARG A 100 21.11 16.82 4.06
CA ARG A 100 21.15 16.31 2.68
C ARG A 100 20.16 17.04 1.77
N SER A 101 18.96 17.34 2.26
CA SER A 101 17.95 18.11 1.51
C SER A 101 18.50 19.47 1.12
N SER A 102 19.06 20.23 2.07
CA SER A 102 19.65 21.55 1.80
C SER A 102 20.75 21.50 0.73
N ILE A 103 21.63 20.49 0.76
CA ILE A 103 22.65 20.30 -0.29
C ILE A 103 22.02 20.05 -1.67
N LEU A 104 20.99 19.20 -1.73
CA LEU A 104 20.29 18.90 -2.97
C LEU A 104 19.48 20.09 -3.48
N GLU A 105 18.89 20.89 -2.60
CA GLU A 105 18.16 22.11 -2.92
C GLU A 105 19.10 23.14 -3.56
N HIS A 106 20.27 23.40 -2.96
CA HIS A 106 21.27 24.28 -3.58
C HIS A 106 21.73 23.78 -4.96
N LYS A 107 21.90 22.46 -5.11
CA LYS A 107 22.20 21.86 -6.42
C LYS A 107 21.05 22.06 -7.41
N LEU A 108 19.82 21.90 -6.95
CA LEU A 108 18.62 22.09 -7.77
C LEU A 108 18.48 23.54 -8.23
N TYR A 109 18.72 24.52 -7.36
CA TYR A 109 18.71 25.95 -7.70
C TYR A 109 19.78 26.32 -8.73
N LYS A 110 20.99 25.76 -8.61
CA LYS A 110 22.04 25.93 -9.63
C LYS A 110 21.62 25.39 -10.99
N ILE A 111 20.92 24.25 -11.04
CA ILE A 111 20.42 23.67 -12.30
C ILE A 111 19.26 24.49 -12.87
N ALA A 112 18.40 25.03 -12.00
CA ALA A 112 17.24 25.85 -12.37
C ALA A 112 17.60 27.26 -12.85
N GLY A 113 18.79 27.75 -12.52
CA GLY A 113 19.20 29.14 -12.79
C GLY A 113 18.55 30.16 -11.84
N GLY A 114 18.10 29.73 -10.66
CA GLY A 114 17.46 30.60 -9.66
C GLY A 114 16.77 29.83 -8.53
N GLU A 115 16.44 30.55 -7.46
CA GLU A 115 15.68 30.02 -6.33
C GLU A 115 14.18 29.96 -6.64
N PHE A 116 13.52 28.94 -6.10
CA PHE A 116 12.08 28.79 -6.16
C PHE A 116 11.58 27.91 -5.01
N ASN A 117 10.29 27.98 -4.72
CA ASN A 117 9.65 27.15 -3.72
C ASN A 117 9.40 25.74 -4.27
N ILE A 118 10.25 24.79 -3.85
CA ILE A 118 10.17 23.38 -4.24
C ILE A 118 8.89 22.70 -3.75
N LYS A 119 8.24 23.25 -2.70
CA LYS A 119 6.96 22.75 -2.19
C LYS A 119 5.76 23.25 -3.01
N SER A 120 5.93 24.27 -3.87
CA SER A 120 4.87 24.79 -4.73
C SER A 120 4.86 24.07 -6.07
N PRO A 121 3.82 23.26 -6.39
CA PRO A 121 3.72 22.57 -7.68
C PRO A 121 3.78 23.54 -8.87
N ALA A 122 3.17 24.72 -8.73
CA ALA A 122 3.15 25.74 -9.78
C ALA A 122 4.55 26.29 -10.08
N GLN A 123 5.35 26.58 -9.05
CA GLN A 123 6.71 27.08 -9.26
C GLN A 123 7.64 26.00 -9.81
N VAL A 124 7.55 24.76 -9.30
CA VAL A 124 8.26 23.61 -9.86
C VAL A 124 7.95 23.45 -11.35
N LEU A 125 6.67 23.57 -11.73
CA LEU A 125 6.26 23.47 -13.12
C LEU A 125 6.83 24.58 -13.99
N SER A 126 6.75 25.83 -13.53
CA SER A 126 7.32 26.96 -14.26
C SER A 126 8.81 26.76 -14.55
N THR A 127 9.54 26.17 -13.61
CA THR A 127 10.96 25.82 -13.76
C THR A 127 11.17 24.65 -14.74
N LEU A 128 10.33 23.62 -14.70
CA LEU A 128 10.39 22.52 -15.68
C LEU A 128 10.17 23.02 -17.12
N LEU A 129 9.22 23.95 -17.31
CA LEU A 129 8.97 24.58 -18.60
C LEU A 129 10.15 25.43 -19.08
N LYS A 130 10.77 26.21 -18.18
CA LYS A 130 12.02 26.96 -18.49
C LYS A 130 13.15 26.05 -18.95
N LEU A 131 13.24 24.84 -18.38
CA LEU A 131 14.20 23.81 -18.76
C LEU A 131 13.83 23.03 -20.03
N LYS A 132 12.78 23.47 -20.76
CA LYS A 132 12.27 22.87 -22.00
C LYS A 132 11.86 21.40 -21.85
N ILE A 133 11.41 21.00 -20.67
CA ILE A 133 10.82 19.68 -20.43
C ILE A 133 9.36 19.73 -20.93
N PRO A 134 8.95 18.85 -21.84
CA PRO A 134 7.70 19.01 -22.58
C PRO A 134 6.44 18.95 -21.67
N PRO A 135 5.48 19.88 -21.86
CA PRO A 135 4.26 19.95 -21.05
C PRO A 135 3.27 18.80 -21.28
N SER A 136 3.39 18.03 -22.36
CA SER A 136 2.53 16.88 -22.65
C SER A 136 2.65 15.72 -21.65
N LEU A 137 3.58 15.82 -20.69
CA LEU A 137 3.75 14.90 -19.55
C LEU A 137 3.10 15.44 -18.25
N ILE A 138 2.46 16.60 -18.33
CA ILE A 138 1.64 17.22 -17.29
C ILE A 138 0.20 16.85 -17.62
N THR A 139 -0.32 15.83 -16.93
CA THR A 139 -1.71 15.32 -16.86
C THR A 139 -2.70 15.56 -18.02
N LEU A 140 -3.39 14.48 -18.41
CA LEU A 140 -4.46 14.44 -19.42
C LEU A 140 -5.72 15.27 -19.08
N ASP A 141 -5.84 15.82 -17.87
CA ASP A 141 -7.04 16.50 -17.35
C ASP A 141 -6.83 18.00 -17.05
N GLY A 142 -5.69 18.58 -17.43
CA GLY A 142 -5.39 20.00 -17.21
C GLY A 142 -5.12 20.37 -15.74
N SER A 143 -5.05 19.40 -14.83
CA SER A 143 -4.77 19.63 -13.41
C SER A 143 -3.29 19.50 -13.06
N LEU A 144 -2.69 20.55 -12.49
CA LEU A 144 -1.24 20.66 -12.26
C LEU A 144 -0.73 19.65 -11.21
N SER A 145 -0.12 18.54 -11.61
CA SER A 145 0.57 17.61 -10.68
C SER A 145 2.06 17.46 -10.98
N THR A 146 2.87 17.46 -9.91
CA THR A 146 4.32 17.20 -9.96
C THR A 146 4.66 15.90 -9.23
N ASP A 147 3.70 14.98 -9.17
CA ASP A 147 3.83 13.74 -8.41
C ASP A 147 4.91 12.83 -8.96
N LYS A 148 5.41 11.97 -8.07
CA LYS A 148 6.41 10.94 -8.40
C LYS A 148 6.00 10.11 -9.63
N ASN A 149 4.71 9.76 -9.71
CA ASN A 149 4.13 8.97 -10.79
C ASN A 149 4.16 9.67 -12.17
N LEU A 150 4.37 10.99 -12.22
CA LEU A 150 4.48 11.75 -13.46
C LEU A 150 5.93 12.04 -13.82
N LEU A 151 6.81 12.25 -12.83
CA LEU A 151 8.21 12.60 -13.03
C LEU A 151 9.11 11.39 -13.35
N GLU A 152 8.82 10.22 -12.78
CA GLU A 152 9.57 8.98 -13.08
C GLU A 152 9.46 8.58 -14.57
N PRO A 153 8.27 8.59 -15.20
CA PRO A 153 8.15 8.35 -16.64
C PRO A 153 8.98 9.29 -17.53
N ILE A 154 9.24 10.53 -17.11
CA ILE A 154 10.08 11.48 -17.88
C ILE A 154 11.54 11.04 -17.89
N ILE A 155 12.01 10.47 -16.77
CA ILE A 155 13.36 9.91 -16.64
C ILE A 155 13.47 8.65 -17.50
N ASP A 156 12.53 7.73 -17.32
CA ASP A 156 12.57 6.39 -17.91
C ASP A 156 12.41 6.45 -19.44
N ASN A 157 11.56 7.34 -19.96
CA ASN A 157 11.37 7.53 -21.40
C ASN A 157 12.39 8.47 -22.06
N LYS A 158 13.44 8.88 -21.33
CA LYS A 158 14.47 9.83 -21.82
C LYS A 158 13.88 11.13 -22.41
N LEU A 159 12.72 11.57 -21.92
CA LEU A 159 12.00 12.74 -22.44
C LEU A 159 12.60 14.07 -21.96
N TRP A 160 13.69 14.00 -21.20
CA TRP A 160 14.54 15.12 -20.86
C TRP A 160 15.36 15.52 -22.10
N LYS A 161 15.09 16.69 -22.67
CA LYS A 161 15.84 17.18 -23.85
C LYS A 161 17.28 17.58 -23.54
N SER A 162 17.69 17.61 -22.27
CA SER A 162 19.04 17.99 -21.84
C SER A 162 19.50 17.26 -20.58
N LYS A 163 20.81 16.99 -20.47
CA LYS A 163 21.43 16.37 -19.28
C LYS A 163 21.09 17.11 -17.99
N ASN A 164 20.93 18.43 -18.08
CA ASN A 164 20.50 19.29 -16.96
C ASN A 164 19.05 19.02 -16.55
N GLY A 165 18.14 18.80 -17.51
CA GLY A 165 16.76 18.41 -17.23
C GLY A 165 16.66 17.07 -16.49
N LEU A 166 17.42 16.05 -16.91
CA LEU A 166 17.49 14.77 -16.18
C LEU A 166 17.99 14.95 -14.75
N LEU A 167 19.07 15.72 -14.59
CA LEU A 167 19.66 15.98 -13.28
C LEU A 167 18.70 16.75 -12.37
N PHE A 168 17.94 17.70 -12.93
CA PHE A 168 16.90 18.44 -12.23
C PHE A 168 15.81 17.50 -11.71
N ILE A 169 15.21 16.68 -12.57
CA ILE A 169 14.11 15.79 -12.19
C ILE A 169 14.57 14.77 -11.14
N LYS A 170 15.74 14.14 -11.34
CA LYS A 170 16.31 13.20 -10.34
C LYS A 170 16.54 13.86 -8.99
N THR A 171 17.13 15.07 -8.99
CA THR A 171 17.40 15.81 -7.75
C THR A 171 16.09 16.23 -7.06
N LEU A 172 15.08 16.65 -7.82
CA LEU A 172 13.75 17.00 -7.31
C LEU A 172 13.06 15.79 -6.67
N LEU A 173 13.10 14.62 -7.32
CA LEU A 173 12.54 13.38 -6.78
C LEU A 173 13.21 12.97 -5.48
N ASP A 174 14.54 13.09 -5.39
CA ASP A 174 15.29 12.81 -4.17
C ASP A 174 14.87 13.75 -3.02
N ILE A 175 14.72 15.06 -3.29
CA ILE A 175 14.26 16.04 -2.28
C ILE A 175 12.83 15.70 -1.82
N LYS A 176 11.91 15.43 -2.76
CA LYS A 176 10.52 15.06 -2.43
C LYS A 176 10.46 13.76 -1.60
N ALA A 177 11.30 12.77 -1.92
CA ALA A 177 11.40 11.55 -1.13
C ALA A 177 11.87 11.86 0.30
N ILE A 178 12.89 12.70 0.47
CA ILE A 178 13.38 13.13 1.79
C ILE A 178 12.28 13.87 2.57
N TYR A 179 11.61 14.84 1.96
CA TYR A 179 10.50 15.57 2.60
C TYR A 179 9.39 14.64 3.07
N LYS A 180 9.02 13.63 2.28
CA LYS A 180 8.03 12.63 2.69
C LYS A 180 8.52 11.85 3.92
N LEU A 181 9.78 11.41 3.94
CA LEU A 181 10.35 10.68 5.09
C LEU A 181 10.31 11.53 6.37
N VAL A 182 10.69 12.80 6.29
CA VAL A 182 10.76 13.70 7.44
C VAL A 182 9.35 14.13 7.91
N ASN A 183 8.54 14.68 7.00
CA ASN A 183 7.28 15.33 7.34
C ASN A 183 6.14 14.35 7.56
N SER A 184 6.13 13.21 6.85
CA SER A 184 5.04 12.22 6.97
C SER A 184 5.34 11.13 8.01
N TYR A 185 6.61 10.89 8.34
CA TYR A 185 7.00 9.78 9.21
C TYR A 185 7.84 10.20 10.41
N LEU A 186 9.10 10.63 10.24
CA LEU A 186 10.02 10.84 11.37
C LEU A 186 9.47 11.84 12.41
N GLY A 187 9.09 13.05 11.97
CA GLY A 187 8.56 14.08 12.85
C GLY A 187 7.26 13.65 13.55
N PRO A 188 6.20 13.26 12.81
CA PRO A 188 4.94 12.81 13.39
C PRO A 188 5.06 11.60 14.32
N LEU A 189 5.82 10.56 13.93
CA LEU A 189 6.03 9.37 14.75
C LEU A 189 6.77 9.72 16.03
N ARG A 190 7.84 10.54 15.96
CA ARG A 190 8.55 10.98 17.17
C ARG A 190 7.64 11.74 18.13
N LYS A 191 6.80 12.65 17.63
CA LYS A 191 5.82 13.36 18.47
C LYS A 191 4.85 12.40 19.17
N ARG A 192 4.31 11.43 18.43
CA ARG A 192 3.44 10.38 19.00
C ARG A 192 4.17 9.53 20.03
N ALA A 193 5.41 9.11 19.75
CA ALA A 193 6.22 8.33 20.67
C ALA A 193 6.56 9.11 21.95
N MET A 194 6.96 10.38 21.84
CA MET A 194 7.25 11.23 23.01
C MET A 194 6.03 11.38 23.93
N TYR A 195 4.82 11.50 23.36
CA TYR A 195 3.59 11.56 24.14
C TYR A 195 3.29 10.24 24.87
N ASN A 196 3.70 9.11 24.29
CA ASN A 196 3.42 7.76 24.79
C ASN A 196 4.67 7.06 25.36
N ASN A 197 5.61 7.80 25.97
CA ASN A 197 6.81 7.24 26.62
C ASN A 197 7.63 6.29 25.72
N GLY A 198 7.85 6.69 24.47
CA GLY A 198 8.62 5.93 23.49
C GLY A 198 7.82 4.83 22.77
N LYS A 199 6.50 4.77 22.95
CA LYS A 199 5.64 3.75 22.33
C LYS A 199 4.83 4.31 21.16
N ILE A 200 4.63 3.50 20.14
CA ILE A 200 3.74 3.77 19.02
C ILE A 200 2.59 2.77 19.06
N TYR A 201 1.39 3.30 19.19
CA TYR A 201 0.14 2.58 19.01
C TYR A 201 -0.37 2.88 17.60
N CYS A 202 -0.93 1.88 16.94
CA CYS A 202 -1.58 1.99 15.64
C CYS A 202 -2.94 1.30 15.71
N ASN A 203 -3.84 1.65 14.80
CA ASN A 203 -5.11 0.95 14.61
C ASN A 203 -4.95 -0.10 13.50
N ILE A 204 -5.42 -1.31 13.74
CA ILE A 204 -5.40 -2.47 12.83
C ILE A 204 -6.86 -2.77 12.46
N ASN A 205 -7.28 -2.29 11.31
CA ASN A 205 -8.63 -2.47 10.80
C ASN A 205 -8.73 -3.78 10.02
N ALA A 206 -9.35 -4.81 10.60
CA ALA A 206 -9.51 -6.12 9.98
C ALA A 206 -10.57 -6.18 8.85
N ALA A 207 -11.53 -5.25 8.86
CA ALA A 207 -12.73 -5.29 8.00
C ALA A 207 -12.83 -4.13 6.98
N ASP A 208 -11.80 -3.30 6.82
CA ASP A 208 -11.88 -2.06 6.03
C ASP A 208 -11.66 -2.27 4.52
N THR A 209 -10.77 -3.19 4.12
CA THR A 209 -10.42 -3.33 2.70
C THR A 209 -11.36 -4.28 1.96
N ARG A 210 -11.69 -3.93 0.70
CA ARG A 210 -12.52 -4.78 -0.18
C ARG A 210 -11.91 -6.16 -0.43
N THR A 211 -10.59 -6.28 -0.38
CA THR A 211 -9.86 -7.55 -0.60
C THR A 211 -9.64 -8.34 0.69
N GLY A 212 -10.17 -7.89 1.83
CA GLY A 212 -10.03 -8.61 3.11
C GLY A 212 -8.67 -8.48 3.78
N ARG A 213 -7.75 -7.68 3.23
CA ARG A 213 -6.51 -7.29 3.89
C ARG A 213 -6.77 -6.43 5.12
N MET A 214 -5.93 -6.60 6.14
CA MET A 214 -5.91 -5.67 7.26
C MET A 214 -5.30 -4.34 6.82
N ALA A 215 -5.90 -3.23 7.22
CA ALA A 215 -5.37 -1.89 7.02
C ALA A 215 -4.84 -1.32 8.33
N VAL A 216 -3.61 -0.80 8.33
CA VAL A 216 -3.05 -0.13 9.51
C VAL A 216 -3.16 1.37 9.36
N THR A 217 -3.78 2.05 10.33
CA THR A 217 -3.97 3.50 10.36
C THR A 217 -3.49 4.11 11.68
N ASP A 218 -3.32 5.43 11.69
CA ASP A 218 -3.00 6.22 12.89
C ASP A 218 -1.92 5.65 13.83
N PRO A 219 -0.66 5.47 13.34
CA PRO A 219 -0.14 5.86 12.03
C PRO A 219 -0.16 4.73 11.00
N GLY A 220 -0.15 5.08 9.70
CA GLY A 220 -0.14 4.12 8.59
C GLY A 220 1.19 3.39 8.40
N LEU A 221 1.48 2.39 9.25
CA LEU A 221 2.77 1.69 9.30
C LEU A 221 3.06 0.85 8.04
N GLN A 222 2.04 0.31 7.38
CA GLN A 222 2.17 -0.45 6.13
C GLN A 222 2.72 0.40 4.98
N THR A 223 2.52 1.72 5.03
CA THR A 223 2.97 2.65 3.98
C THR A 223 4.44 3.08 4.14
N ILE A 224 5.10 2.70 5.25
CA ILE A 224 6.51 3.05 5.49
C ILE A 224 7.35 2.38 4.39
N PRO A 225 8.07 3.16 3.56
CA PRO A 225 8.79 2.64 2.41
C PRO A 225 9.69 1.44 2.75
N ARG A 226 9.80 0.43 1.87
CA ARG A 226 10.66 -0.74 2.13
C ARG A 226 12.15 -0.35 2.08
N LEU A 227 12.58 0.50 1.14
CA LEU A 227 13.91 1.12 1.03
C LEU A 227 13.96 2.17 -0.11
N VAL A 228 14.93 3.10 -0.04
CA VAL A 228 15.40 3.93 -1.17
C VAL A 228 16.88 3.56 -1.39
N SER A 229 17.21 3.12 -2.61
CA SER A 229 18.54 2.80 -3.16
C SER A 229 19.10 1.37 -2.96
N ARG A 230 19.58 0.78 -4.06
CA ARG A 230 20.39 -0.46 -4.21
C ARG A 230 21.66 -0.52 -3.33
N ARG A 231 22.09 0.60 -2.71
CA ARG A 231 23.19 0.65 -1.74
C ARG A 231 22.65 0.43 -0.33
N LYS A 232 22.67 -0.83 0.15
CA LYS A 232 22.73 -1.38 1.53
C LYS A 232 22.60 -0.46 2.79
N ARG A 233 21.91 0.67 2.76
CA ARG A 233 21.70 1.54 3.93
C ARG A 233 20.36 1.20 4.56
N LYS A 234 20.32 1.00 5.87
CA LYS A 234 19.09 0.76 6.64
C LYS A 234 18.10 1.91 6.38
N ASN A 235 16.81 1.58 6.24
CA ASN A 235 15.77 2.60 6.09
C ASN A 235 15.72 3.45 7.38
N PRO A 236 15.84 4.80 7.29
CA PRO A 236 15.98 5.66 8.46
C PRO A 236 14.76 5.65 9.38
N ILE A 237 13.56 5.41 8.84
CA ILE A 237 12.33 5.32 9.65
C ILE A 237 12.30 3.97 10.37
N ARG A 238 12.56 2.88 9.62
CA ARG A 238 12.50 1.52 10.19
C ARG A 238 13.56 1.28 11.24
N SER A 239 14.74 1.89 11.12
CA SER A 239 15.77 1.82 12.16
C SER A 239 15.40 2.50 13.48
N CYS A 240 14.35 3.32 13.50
CA CYS A 240 13.84 3.91 14.74
C CYS A 240 12.91 2.97 15.49
N PHE A 241 12.36 1.93 14.85
CA PHE A 241 11.59 0.90 15.54
C PHE A 241 12.57 -0.12 16.12
N ILE A 242 12.62 -0.17 17.45
CA ILE A 242 13.59 -0.99 18.19
C ILE A 242 12.87 -2.08 19.00
N CYS A 243 13.62 -3.03 19.53
CA CYS A 243 13.08 -4.01 20.46
C CYS A 243 12.88 -3.36 21.84
N ARG A 244 12.02 -3.98 22.66
CA ARG A 244 12.00 -3.67 24.10
C ARG A 244 13.30 -4.16 24.76
N PRO A 245 13.77 -3.54 25.85
CA PRO A 245 14.95 -4.03 26.57
C PRO A 245 14.80 -5.51 26.95
N GLY A 246 15.80 -6.34 26.68
CA GLY A 246 15.78 -7.78 26.93
C GLY A 246 15.11 -8.64 25.85
N TYR A 247 14.60 -8.04 24.77
CA TYR A 247 13.89 -8.75 23.69
C TYR A 247 14.56 -8.57 22.32
N TRP A 248 14.22 -9.48 21.41
CA TRP A 248 14.59 -9.43 19.99
C TRP A 248 13.36 -9.29 19.10
N ASN A 249 13.48 -8.56 18.01
CA ASN A 249 12.45 -8.46 16.99
C ASN A 249 12.74 -9.49 15.90
N TYR A 250 11.76 -10.37 15.65
CA TYR A 250 11.78 -11.31 14.55
C TYR A 250 10.84 -10.84 13.44
N HIS A 251 11.27 -11.00 12.19
CA HIS A 251 10.51 -10.62 11.02
C HIS A 251 10.28 -11.86 10.15
N PHE A 252 9.02 -12.25 10.01
CA PHE A 252 8.58 -13.33 9.13
C PHE A 252 7.84 -12.70 7.94
N ASP A 253 8.24 -13.05 6.72
CA ASP A 253 7.68 -12.52 5.47
C ASP A 253 7.39 -13.70 4.55
N TYR A 254 6.17 -13.82 4.04
CA TYR A 254 5.88 -14.79 2.99
C TYR A 254 6.46 -14.26 1.68
N ALA A 255 7.56 -14.87 1.23
CA ALA A 255 8.21 -14.48 -0.01
C ALA A 255 7.27 -14.70 -1.18
N GLN A 256 6.83 -13.60 -1.82
CA GLN A 256 6.11 -13.64 -3.10
C GLN A 256 4.78 -14.41 -3.06
N ILE A 257 4.10 -14.43 -1.90
CA ILE A 257 2.89 -15.23 -1.68
C ILE A 257 1.84 -15.08 -2.77
N GLU A 258 1.62 -13.87 -3.29
CA GLU A 258 0.63 -13.63 -4.35
C GLU A 258 0.97 -14.38 -5.64
N MET A 259 2.24 -14.40 -6.04
CA MET A 259 2.66 -15.11 -7.26
C MET A 259 2.69 -16.63 -7.06
N ILE A 260 3.05 -17.10 -5.86
CA ILE A 260 2.97 -18.53 -5.52
C ILE A 260 1.51 -18.99 -5.55
N PHE A 261 0.63 -18.26 -4.87
CA PHE A 261 -0.79 -18.60 -4.82
C PHE A 261 -1.44 -18.55 -6.19
N TYR A 262 -1.07 -17.57 -7.01
CA TYR A 262 -1.51 -17.51 -8.40
C TYR A 262 -1.05 -18.69 -9.25
N ALA A 263 0.20 -19.12 -9.09
CA ALA A 263 0.72 -20.30 -9.78
C ALA A 263 -0.09 -21.55 -9.43
N VAL A 264 -0.40 -21.73 -8.14
CA VAL A 264 -1.22 -22.83 -7.63
C VAL A 264 -2.64 -22.76 -8.20
N LEU A 265 -3.26 -21.57 -8.23
CA LEU A 265 -4.63 -21.41 -8.76
C LEU A 265 -4.75 -21.68 -10.25
N ILE A 266 -3.76 -21.26 -11.04
CA ILE A 266 -3.78 -21.49 -12.49
C ILE A 266 -3.42 -22.94 -12.81
N GLY A 267 -2.55 -23.55 -12.02
CA GLY A 267 -2.03 -24.89 -12.29
C GLY A 267 -1.06 -24.93 -13.48
N GLU A 268 -0.40 -23.81 -13.81
CA GLU A 268 0.61 -23.78 -14.87
C GLU A 268 1.87 -24.53 -14.41
N GLN A 269 2.06 -25.75 -14.91
CA GLN A 269 3.08 -26.67 -14.43
C GLN A 269 4.50 -26.08 -14.54
N ARG A 270 4.80 -25.33 -15.61
CA ARG A 270 6.12 -24.70 -15.78
C ARG A 270 6.46 -23.71 -14.65
N ILE A 271 5.45 -22.97 -14.18
CA ILE A 271 5.58 -22.01 -13.08
C ILE A 271 5.70 -22.75 -11.75
N VAL A 272 4.91 -23.81 -11.56
CA VAL A 272 4.95 -24.66 -10.36
C VAL A 272 6.32 -25.36 -10.22
N ASP A 273 6.82 -25.97 -11.28
CA ASP A 273 8.13 -26.64 -11.32
C ASP A 273 9.27 -25.66 -11.04
N ALA A 274 9.21 -24.45 -11.61
CA ALA A 274 10.18 -23.40 -11.33
C ALA A 274 10.25 -23.05 -9.84
N TYR A 275 9.12 -22.99 -9.13
CA TYR A 275 9.12 -22.80 -7.68
C TYR A 275 9.67 -24.01 -6.92
N ASN A 276 9.29 -25.23 -7.30
CA ASN A 276 9.77 -26.47 -6.64
C ASN A 276 11.28 -26.66 -6.78
N GLU A 277 11.86 -26.23 -7.90
CA GLU A 277 13.30 -26.31 -8.18
C GLU A 277 14.07 -25.08 -7.68
N GLY A 278 13.40 -24.10 -7.08
CA GLY A 278 14.04 -22.88 -6.57
C GLY A 278 14.57 -21.94 -7.66
N ARG A 279 14.05 -22.04 -8.89
CA ARG A 279 14.42 -21.17 -10.01
C ARG A 279 13.80 -19.78 -9.85
N ASP A 280 14.43 -18.78 -10.47
CA ASP A 280 13.91 -17.41 -10.42
C ASP A 280 12.71 -17.27 -11.36
N ILE A 281 11.50 -17.33 -10.79
CA ILE A 281 10.26 -17.40 -11.55
C ILE A 281 10.10 -16.29 -12.60
N TYR A 282 10.55 -15.07 -12.29
CA TYR A 282 10.42 -13.96 -13.24
C TYR A 282 11.35 -14.10 -14.44
N THR A 283 12.51 -14.75 -14.24
CA THR A 283 13.42 -15.09 -15.33
C THR A 283 12.85 -16.23 -16.17
N GLU A 284 12.28 -17.25 -15.52
CA GLU A 284 11.61 -18.36 -16.21
C GLU A 284 10.46 -17.87 -17.08
N ILE A 285 9.54 -17.09 -16.50
CA ILE A 285 8.42 -16.47 -17.23
C ILE A 285 8.94 -15.71 -18.46
N ALA A 286 9.99 -14.91 -18.29
CA ALA A 286 10.55 -14.16 -19.39
C ALA A 286 11.01 -15.00 -20.58
N GLN A 287 11.63 -16.15 -20.30
CA GLN A 287 12.19 -17.01 -21.35
C GLN A 287 11.12 -17.53 -22.29
N PHE A 288 9.91 -17.79 -21.79
CA PHE A 288 8.82 -18.30 -22.61
C PHE A 288 7.74 -17.26 -22.96
N THR A 289 7.71 -16.08 -22.33
CA THR A 289 6.71 -15.02 -22.64
C THR A 289 7.24 -13.85 -23.46
N CYS A 290 8.56 -13.64 -23.52
CA CYS A 290 9.15 -12.47 -24.17
C CYS A 290 10.01 -12.86 -25.37
N SER A 291 9.91 -12.09 -26.45
CA SER A 291 10.85 -12.22 -27.57
C SER A 291 12.25 -11.70 -27.20
N GLU A 292 13.27 -12.11 -27.95
CA GLU A 292 14.62 -11.55 -27.78
C GLU A 292 14.64 -10.02 -27.98
N GLU A 293 13.81 -9.52 -28.89
CA GLU A 293 13.66 -8.08 -29.13
C GLU A 293 13.09 -7.35 -27.93
N ASP A 294 12.09 -7.93 -27.26
CA ASP A 294 11.50 -7.35 -26.05
C ASP A 294 12.51 -7.32 -24.91
N LEU A 295 13.25 -8.42 -24.71
CA LEU A 295 14.30 -8.50 -23.69
C LEU A 295 15.42 -7.49 -23.95
N LYS A 296 15.80 -7.30 -25.22
CA LYS A 296 16.78 -6.28 -25.63
C LYS A 296 16.26 -4.88 -25.32
N TYR A 297 15.02 -4.56 -25.71
CA TYR A 297 14.40 -3.27 -25.43
C TYR A 297 14.34 -2.97 -23.92
N ILE A 298 13.93 -3.96 -23.12
CA ILE A 298 13.87 -3.84 -21.65
C ILE A 298 15.26 -3.52 -21.09
N ARG A 299 16.32 -4.22 -21.51
CA ARG A 299 17.70 -3.98 -21.04
C ARG A 299 18.21 -2.58 -21.41
N GLU A 300 17.96 -2.14 -22.64
CA GLU A 300 18.52 -0.88 -23.16
C GLU A 300 17.74 0.36 -22.69
N THR A 301 16.45 0.20 -22.38
CA THR A 301 15.54 1.32 -22.09
C THR A 301 14.99 1.31 -20.67
N LEU A 302 14.56 0.15 -20.16
CA LEU A 302 13.82 0.03 -18.90
C LEU A 302 14.68 -0.48 -17.72
N GLY A 303 15.94 -0.84 -17.98
CA GLY A 303 16.93 -1.20 -16.99
C GLY A 303 16.95 -2.70 -16.66
N ASP A 304 16.63 -3.04 -15.41
CA ASP A 304 16.74 -4.42 -14.89
C ASP A 304 15.60 -5.30 -15.45
N PRO A 305 15.90 -6.29 -16.32
CA PRO A 305 14.86 -7.09 -16.94
C PRO A 305 14.02 -7.82 -15.92
N ARG A 306 14.66 -8.43 -14.93
CA ARG A 306 13.98 -9.20 -13.88
C ARG A 306 12.93 -8.36 -13.16
N GLN A 307 13.24 -7.08 -12.90
CA GLN A 307 12.32 -6.16 -12.24
C GLN A 307 11.11 -5.82 -13.13
N GLN A 308 11.32 -5.58 -14.42
CA GLN A 308 10.22 -5.30 -15.35
C GLN A 308 9.35 -6.52 -15.58
N LEU A 309 9.94 -7.70 -15.66
CA LEU A 309 9.22 -8.97 -15.79
C LEU A 309 8.38 -9.26 -14.55
N LYS A 310 8.90 -8.96 -13.36
CA LYS A 310 8.11 -8.98 -12.14
C LYS A 310 6.91 -8.04 -12.21
N HIS A 311 7.09 -6.82 -12.70
CA HIS A 311 5.98 -5.90 -12.88
C HIS A 311 4.97 -6.40 -13.91
N LEU A 312 5.42 -7.05 -14.99
CA LEU A 312 4.56 -7.65 -16.01
C LEU A 312 3.74 -8.80 -15.42
N SER A 313 4.38 -9.76 -14.74
CA SER A 313 3.68 -10.88 -14.09
C SER A 313 2.62 -10.38 -13.10
N LEU A 314 2.94 -9.35 -12.30
CA LEU A 314 1.98 -8.74 -11.40
C LEU A 314 0.87 -7.98 -12.15
N ALA A 315 1.18 -7.27 -13.23
CA ALA A 315 0.17 -6.61 -14.06
C ALA A 315 -0.81 -7.64 -14.65
N VAL A 316 -0.29 -8.76 -15.15
CA VAL A 316 -1.11 -9.86 -15.67
C VAL A 316 -1.92 -10.51 -14.55
N LEU A 317 -1.31 -10.78 -13.40
CA LEU A 317 -2.01 -11.26 -12.20
C LEU A 317 -3.21 -10.35 -11.85
N TYR A 318 -3.01 -9.04 -11.90
CA TYR A 318 -4.02 -8.05 -11.55
C TYR A 318 -5.06 -7.78 -12.65
N GLY A 319 -5.07 -8.58 -13.71
CA GLY A 319 -6.04 -8.43 -14.80
C GLY A 319 -5.81 -7.17 -15.64
N ALA A 320 -4.59 -6.61 -15.63
CA ALA A 320 -4.28 -5.45 -16.45
C ALA A 320 -4.40 -5.83 -17.94
N GLY A 321 -5.17 -5.01 -18.67
CA GLY A 321 -5.13 -4.99 -20.13
C GLY A 321 -3.97 -4.13 -20.64
N VAL A 322 -3.84 -4.02 -21.96
CA VAL A 322 -2.77 -3.26 -22.64
C VAL A 322 -2.54 -1.86 -22.04
N PRO A 323 -3.56 -1.02 -21.77
CA PRO A 323 -3.33 0.31 -21.19
C PRO A 323 -2.72 0.26 -19.78
N GLY A 324 -3.11 -0.74 -18.97
CA GLY A 324 -2.58 -0.95 -17.63
C GLY A 324 -1.15 -1.48 -17.66
N THR A 325 -0.88 -2.45 -18.53
CA THR A 325 0.48 -3.00 -18.75
C THR A 325 1.44 -1.93 -19.25
N ALA A 326 1.03 -1.13 -20.25
CA ALA A 326 1.83 -0.02 -20.77
C ALA A 326 2.17 1.00 -19.67
N LYS A 327 1.22 1.30 -18.79
CA LYS A 327 1.41 2.22 -17.67
C LYS A 327 2.34 1.65 -16.59
N ILE A 328 2.18 0.39 -16.22
CA ILE A 328 2.97 -0.28 -15.17
C ILE A 328 4.42 -0.46 -15.61
N LEU A 329 4.61 -0.92 -16.85
CA LEU A 329 5.95 -1.15 -17.43
C LEU A 329 6.57 0.11 -18.01
N GLN A 330 5.81 1.21 -18.07
CA GLN A 330 6.23 2.50 -18.62
C GLN A 330 6.77 2.37 -20.05
N MET A 331 6.01 1.69 -20.92
CA MET A 331 6.41 1.41 -22.30
C MET A 331 5.34 1.85 -23.31
N PRO A 332 5.71 2.00 -24.60
CA PRO A 332 4.76 2.26 -25.68
C PRO A 332 3.64 1.22 -25.73
N LYS A 333 2.43 1.64 -26.14
CA LYS A 333 1.25 0.77 -26.16
C LYS A 333 1.42 -0.41 -27.09
N ASP A 334 1.99 -0.20 -28.27
CA ASP A 334 2.33 -1.22 -29.27
C ASP A 334 3.23 -2.32 -28.67
N ARG A 335 4.28 -1.94 -27.93
CA ARG A 335 5.13 -2.92 -27.22
C ARG A 335 4.38 -3.65 -26.11
N ALA A 336 3.51 -2.96 -25.38
CA ALA A 336 2.68 -3.58 -24.36
C ALA A 336 1.65 -4.56 -24.95
N VAL A 337 1.17 -4.34 -26.18
CA VAL A 337 0.33 -5.31 -26.91
C VAL A 337 1.10 -6.59 -27.14
N SER A 338 2.28 -6.50 -27.78
CA SER A 338 3.10 -7.68 -28.10
C SER A 338 3.50 -8.47 -26.87
N LEU A 339 3.96 -7.79 -25.81
CA LEU A 339 4.35 -8.45 -24.56
C LEU A 339 3.18 -9.11 -23.83
N LEU A 340 2.02 -8.44 -23.77
CA LEU A 340 0.85 -9.03 -23.13
C LEU A 340 0.31 -10.22 -23.93
N ALA A 341 0.31 -10.13 -25.27
CA ALA A 341 -0.07 -11.24 -26.14
C ALA A 341 0.86 -12.44 -25.95
N GLY A 342 2.18 -12.25 -26.07
CA GLY A 342 3.16 -13.32 -25.85
C GLY A 342 3.05 -13.98 -24.48
N TYR A 343 2.74 -13.20 -23.43
CA TYR A 343 2.47 -13.75 -22.11
C TYR A 343 1.23 -14.65 -22.09
N LEU A 344 0.10 -14.16 -22.61
CA LEU A 344 -1.16 -14.89 -22.59
C LEU A 344 -1.16 -16.13 -23.50
N ASP A 345 -0.43 -16.06 -24.61
CA ASP A 345 -0.23 -17.19 -25.53
C ASP A 345 0.62 -18.29 -24.89
N ALA A 346 1.68 -17.90 -24.16
CA ALA A 346 2.54 -18.85 -23.48
C ALA A 346 1.94 -19.41 -22.18
N CYS A 347 0.96 -18.72 -21.60
CA CYS A 347 0.23 -19.12 -20.39
C CYS A 347 -1.30 -19.17 -20.64
N PRO A 348 -1.82 -20.08 -21.48
CA PRO A 348 -3.23 -20.09 -21.87
C PRO A 348 -4.19 -20.25 -20.68
N LEU A 349 -3.78 -21.00 -19.66
CA LEU A 349 -4.54 -21.23 -18.42
C LEU A 349 -4.82 -19.92 -17.64
N VAL A 350 -3.98 -18.88 -17.82
CA VAL A 350 -4.24 -17.55 -17.24
C VAL A 350 -5.51 -16.93 -17.83
N THR A 351 -5.67 -17.06 -19.15
CA THR A 351 -6.83 -16.52 -19.86
C THR A 351 -8.09 -17.28 -19.49
N GLU A 352 -8.00 -18.60 -19.38
CA GLU A 352 -9.08 -19.47 -18.93
C GLU A 352 -9.54 -19.09 -17.52
N TYR A 353 -8.62 -19.00 -16.56
CA TYR A 353 -8.92 -18.61 -15.19
C TYR A 353 -9.57 -17.21 -15.11
N ARG A 354 -9.07 -16.24 -15.88
CA ARG A 354 -9.68 -14.90 -15.96
C ARG A 354 -11.13 -14.96 -16.46
N ASN A 355 -11.40 -15.78 -17.46
CA ASN A 355 -12.74 -15.94 -18.01
C ASN A 355 -13.66 -16.69 -17.04
N GLN A 356 -13.14 -17.68 -16.32
CA GLN A 356 -13.86 -18.39 -15.26
C GLN A 356 -14.29 -17.43 -14.14
N CYS A 357 -13.39 -16.60 -13.62
CA CYS A 357 -13.75 -15.60 -12.59
C CYS A 357 -14.81 -14.61 -13.09
N LYS A 358 -14.72 -14.17 -14.35
CA LYS A 358 -15.75 -13.29 -14.94
C LYS A 358 -17.09 -14.01 -15.04
N HIS A 359 -17.09 -15.24 -15.54
CA HIS A 359 -18.30 -16.04 -15.69
C HIS A 359 -18.97 -16.29 -14.34
N GLU A 360 -18.19 -16.65 -13.31
CA GLU A 360 -18.66 -16.78 -11.94
C GLU A 360 -19.28 -15.48 -11.42
N LEU A 361 -18.64 -14.34 -11.64
CA LEU A 361 -19.18 -13.04 -11.23
C LEU A 361 -20.53 -12.73 -11.90
N TYR A 362 -20.66 -12.98 -13.20
CA TYR A 362 -21.91 -12.74 -13.93
C TYR A 362 -23.04 -13.71 -13.53
N THR A 363 -22.70 -14.95 -13.18
CA THR A 363 -23.71 -15.97 -12.85
C THR A 363 -24.14 -15.93 -11.38
N LYS A 364 -23.19 -15.74 -10.46
CA LYS A 364 -23.45 -15.77 -9.01
C LYS A 364 -23.60 -14.37 -8.39
N GLY A 365 -23.12 -13.32 -9.05
CA GLY A 365 -23.07 -11.95 -8.51
C GLY A 365 -21.89 -11.69 -7.56
N TYR A 366 -20.97 -12.64 -7.42
CA TYR A 366 -19.75 -12.53 -6.64
C TYR A 366 -18.68 -13.52 -7.16
N VAL A 367 -17.44 -13.32 -6.75
CA VAL A 367 -16.39 -14.37 -6.78
C VAL A 367 -15.99 -14.73 -5.36
N GLU A 368 -15.51 -15.94 -5.15
CA GLU A 368 -15.13 -16.45 -3.83
C GLU A 368 -13.61 -16.71 -3.77
N ASP A 369 -12.97 -16.43 -2.64
CA ASP A 369 -11.59 -16.90 -2.42
C ASP A 369 -11.54 -18.35 -1.96
N PHE A 370 -10.32 -18.91 -1.92
CA PHE A 370 -10.09 -20.30 -1.54
C PHE A 370 -10.56 -20.64 -0.13
N PHE A 371 -10.87 -19.64 0.70
CA PHE A 371 -11.32 -19.82 2.08
C PHE A 371 -12.73 -19.28 2.29
N GLY A 372 -13.56 -19.26 1.25
CA GLY A 372 -15.00 -18.99 1.33
C GLY A 372 -15.39 -17.51 1.42
N ARG A 373 -14.45 -16.55 1.36
CA ARG A 373 -14.83 -15.13 1.40
C ARG A 373 -15.34 -14.69 0.03
N ARG A 374 -16.50 -14.05 0.00
CA ARG A 374 -17.12 -13.53 -1.21
C ARG A 374 -16.77 -12.07 -1.50
N TYR A 375 -16.58 -11.76 -2.77
CA TYR A 375 -16.26 -10.44 -3.30
C TYR A 375 -17.32 -10.03 -4.31
N HIS A 376 -18.15 -9.06 -3.92
CA HIS A 376 -19.11 -8.43 -4.81
C HIS A 376 -18.42 -7.33 -5.62
N ILE A 377 -18.36 -7.53 -6.93
CA ILE A 377 -17.69 -6.65 -7.89
C ILE A 377 -18.71 -6.26 -8.95
N GLU A 378 -18.77 -4.96 -9.26
CA GLU A 378 -19.64 -4.47 -10.33
C GLU A 378 -19.29 -5.14 -11.66
N PRO A 379 -20.27 -5.57 -12.47
CA PRO A 379 -20.02 -6.23 -13.76
C PRO A 379 -19.08 -5.45 -14.70
N GLY A 380 -19.18 -4.11 -14.72
CA GLY A 380 -18.27 -3.24 -15.49
C GLY A 380 -16.81 -3.25 -15.00
N GLN A 381 -16.53 -3.93 -13.88
CA GLN A 381 -15.21 -4.08 -13.27
C GLN A 381 -14.79 -5.55 -13.13
N ALA A 382 -15.40 -6.46 -13.89
CA ALA A 382 -15.14 -7.90 -13.81
C ALA A 382 -13.67 -8.30 -14.02
N TYR A 383 -12.87 -7.46 -14.70
CA TYR A 383 -11.42 -7.66 -14.82
C TYR A 383 -10.67 -7.66 -13.46
N LYS A 384 -11.29 -7.13 -12.39
CA LYS A 384 -10.73 -7.13 -11.02
C LYS A 384 -10.97 -8.44 -10.27
N ALA A 385 -11.84 -9.32 -10.77
CA ALA A 385 -12.24 -10.53 -10.06
C ALA A 385 -11.06 -11.49 -9.77
N PRO A 386 -10.18 -11.82 -10.73
CA PRO A 386 -9.02 -12.68 -10.46
C PRO A 386 -8.11 -12.12 -9.36
N ASN A 387 -7.89 -10.80 -9.39
CA ASN A 387 -7.10 -10.11 -8.37
C ASN A 387 -7.74 -10.19 -6.98
N ALA A 388 -9.06 -10.03 -6.89
CA ALA A 388 -9.77 -10.12 -5.62
C ALA A 388 -9.63 -11.52 -5.00
N VAL A 389 -9.75 -12.57 -5.81
CA VAL A 389 -9.60 -13.96 -5.37
C VAL A 389 -8.18 -14.23 -4.87
N VAL A 390 -7.15 -13.84 -5.63
CA VAL A 390 -5.75 -14.08 -5.25
C VAL A 390 -5.38 -13.28 -4.00
N GLN A 391 -5.64 -11.96 -3.98
CA GLN A 391 -5.28 -11.11 -2.85
C GLN A 391 -6.08 -11.47 -1.60
N GLY A 392 -7.34 -11.83 -1.78
CA GLY A 392 -8.24 -12.35 -0.76
C GLY A 392 -7.68 -13.59 -0.09
N SER A 393 -7.38 -14.60 -0.89
CA SER A 393 -6.79 -15.86 -0.40
C SER A 393 -5.48 -15.62 0.35
N CYS A 394 -4.59 -14.76 -0.18
CA CYS A 394 -3.34 -14.41 0.50
C CYS A 394 -3.59 -13.69 1.83
N ALA A 395 -4.60 -12.82 1.91
CA ALA A 395 -4.98 -12.15 3.15
C ALA A 395 -5.51 -13.16 4.18
N GLN A 396 -6.28 -14.15 3.73
CA GLN A 396 -6.79 -15.23 4.57
C GLN A 396 -5.68 -16.14 5.10
N ILE A 397 -4.69 -16.51 4.27
CA ILE A 397 -3.51 -17.26 4.71
C ILE A 397 -2.80 -16.52 5.85
N LEU A 398 -2.57 -15.21 5.69
CA LEU A 398 -1.93 -14.40 6.73
C LEU A 398 -2.77 -14.37 8.01
N LYS A 399 -4.10 -14.22 7.90
CA LYS A 399 -5.00 -14.22 9.06
C LYS A 399 -4.98 -15.54 9.81
N ILE A 400 -5.04 -16.67 9.10
CA ILE A 400 -4.94 -18.01 9.68
C ILE A 400 -3.60 -18.17 10.40
N ALA A 401 -2.48 -17.82 9.74
CA ALA A 401 -1.16 -17.91 10.35
C ALA A 401 -1.04 -17.06 11.62
N LEU A 402 -1.61 -15.85 11.63
CA LEU A 402 -1.62 -14.98 12.82
C LEU A 402 -2.40 -15.59 13.98
N ILE A 403 -3.56 -16.20 13.71
CA ILE A 403 -4.35 -16.91 14.72
C ILE A 403 -3.52 -18.07 15.30
N GLN A 404 -2.96 -18.93 14.45
CA GLN A 404 -2.17 -20.08 14.86
C GLN A 404 -0.93 -19.69 15.67
N ILE A 405 -0.24 -18.62 15.28
CA ILE A 405 0.90 -18.07 16.03
C ILE A 405 0.45 -17.58 17.41
N ASN A 406 -0.69 -16.89 17.50
CA ASN A 406 -1.22 -16.41 18.77
C ASN A 406 -1.60 -17.58 19.70
N GLU A 407 -2.28 -18.60 19.16
CA GLU A 407 -2.63 -19.82 19.91
C GLU A 407 -1.38 -20.54 20.43
N TYR A 408 -0.35 -20.68 19.61
CA TYR A 408 0.93 -21.27 20.01
C TYR A 408 1.61 -20.48 21.15
N ILE A 409 1.61 -19.14 21.06
CA ILE A 409 2.18 -18.27 22.09
C ILE A 409 1.39 -18.38 23.40
N GLU A 410 0.06 -18.39 23.33
CA GLU A 410 -0.80 -18.51 24.52
C GLU A 410 -0.60 -19.86 25.21
N ALA A 411 -0.58 -20.96 24.46
CA ALA A 411 -0.36 -22.30 25.00
C ALA A 411 1.05 -22.51 25.59
N SER A 412 2.05 -21.73 25.15
CA SER A 412 3.43 -21.81 25.66
C SER A 412 3.71 -20.83 26.81
N SER A 413 2.74 -19.99 27.17
CA SER A 413 2.86 -19.01 28.24
C SER A 413 2.31 -19.50 29.58
N ASP A 414 1.56 -20.60 29.56
CA ASP A 414 1.21 -21.45 30.71
C ASP A 414 2.32 -22.48 30.94
#